data_AF-A0A8S2V2B9-F1
#
_entry.id   AF-A0A8S2V2B9-F1
#
_cell.length_a   1.000
_cell.length_b   1.000
_cell.length_c   1.000
_cell.angle_alpha   90.00
_cell.angle_beta   90.00
_cell.angle_gamma   90.00
#
_symmetry.space_group_name_H-M   'P 1'
#
loop_
_entity.id
_entity.type
_entity.pdbx_description
1 polymer ?
#
loop_
_entity_poly.entity_id
_entity_poly.type
_entity_poly.pdbx_seq_one_letter_code
_entity_poly.pdbx_strand_id
1 'polypeptide(L)' 'IVVLRSDNGEKWTEHTGPTTDEAVREVLGDVVDSEDLDNAEELQSRRITRIVTNDFPRFFALITRLRQEAN' A
#
# COMPACT_ATOMS: atom_id res chain seq x y z
N ILE A 1 -6.07 6.72 -4.35
CA ILE A 1 -5.09 6.00 -5.20
C ILE A 1 -5.37 4.52 -5.06
N VAL A 2 -5.22 3.73 -6.12
CA VAL A 2 -5.31 2.26 -6.10
C VAL A 2 -3.95 1.70 -6.46
N VAL A 3 -3.53 0.65 -5.75
CA VAL A 3 -2.31 -0.09 -6.05
C VAL A 3 -2.70 -1.34 -6.81
N LEU A 4 -2.13 -1.54 -8.01
CA LEU A 4 -2.26 -2.80 -8.75
C LEU A 4 -0.93 -3.55 -8.71
N ARG A 5 -1.00 -4.88 -8.78
CA ARG A 5 0.16 -5.76 -8.88
C ARG A 5 0.03 -6.77 -10.02
N SER A 6 1.17 -7.23 -10.53
CA SER A 6 1.25 -8.28 -11.54
C SER A 6 2.52 -9.13 -11.38
N ASP A 7 2.38 -10.45 -11.42
CA ASP A 7 3.52 -11.38 -11.33
C ASP A 7 4.13 -11.70 -12.70
N ASN A 8 3.38 -11.47 -13.78
CA ASN A 8 3.78 -11.81 -15.15
C ASN A 8 3.80 -10.61 -16.12
N GLY A 9 3.17 -9.48 -15.78
CA GLY A 9 3.04 -8.29 -16.62
C GLY A 9 1.80 -8.27 -17.53
N GLU A 10 1.02 -9.35 -17.57
CA GLU A 10 -0.15 -9.48 -18.44
C GLU A 10 -1.46 -9.30 -17.66
N LYS A 11 -1.54 -9.92 -16.47
CA LYS A 11 -2.72 -9.86 -15.61
C LYS A 11 -2.45 -8.94 -14.42
N TRP A 12 -3.40 -8.05 -14.14
CA TRP A 12 -3.32 -7.08 -13.06
C TRP A 12 -4.44 -7.32 -12.07
N THR A 13 -4.09 -7.34 -10.79
CA THR A 13 -5.05 -7.45 -9.68
C THR A 13 -4.84 -6.30 -8.71
N GLU A 14 -5.90 -5.93 -7.99
CA GLU A 14 -5.79 -4.93 -6.92
C GLU A 14 -4.97 -5.51 -5.77
N HIS A 15 -4.01 -4.72 -5.28
CA HIS A 15 -3.16 -5.09 -4.15
C HIS A 15 -3.89 -4.79 -2.85
N THR A 16 -4.46 -5.83 -2.25
CA THR A 16 -5.13 -5.77 -0.94
C THR A 16 -4.12 -6.06 0.18
N GLY A 17 -3.20 -5.13 0.41
CA GLY A 17 -2.31 -5.16 1.57
C GLY A 17 -3.02 -4.66 2.84
N PRO A 18 -2.45 -4.86 4.04
CA PRO A 18 -2.95 -4.24 5.26
C PRO A 18 -2.97 -2.71 5.10
N THR A 19 -4.11 -2.11 5.38
CA THR A 19 -4.36 -0.67 5.18
C THR A 19 -4.42 0.12 6.48
N THR A 20 -4.50 -0.55 7.63
CA THR A 20 -4.51 0.10 8.95
C THR A 20 -3.10 0.20 9.50
N ASP A 21 -2.78 1.33 10.14
CA ASP A 21 -1.45 1.56 10.71
C ASP A 21 -1.09 0.50 11.76
N GLU A 22 -2.07 -0.02 12.50
CA GLU A 22 -1.89 -1.12 13.45
C GLU A 22 -1.45 -2.41 12.77
N ALA A 23 -2.09 -2.78 11.65
CA ALA A 23 -1.72 -3.98 10.91
C ALA A 23 -0.35 -3.83 10.22
N VAL A 24 0.01 -2.62 9.81
CA VAL A 24 1.37 -2.33 9.31
C VAL A 24 2.41 -2.50 10.42
N ARG A 25 2.14 -1.99 11.63
CA ARG A 25 3.03 -2.16 12.79
C ARG A 25 3.20 -3.63 13.17
N GLU A 26 2.11 -4.41 13.16
CA GLU A 26 2.16 -5.85 13.44
C GLU A 26 3.02 -6.61 12.41
N VAL A 27 2.91 -6.27 11.12
CA VAL A 27 3.71 -6.90 10.06
C VAL A 27 5.19 -6.52 10.14
N LEU A 28 5.51 -5.30 10.55
CA LEU A 28 6.90 -4.83 10.64
C LEU A 28 7.62 -5.30 11.91
N GLY A 29 6.87 -5.64 12.97
CA GLY A 29 7.44 -6.15 14.22
C GLY A 29 8.55 -5.26 14.78
N ASP A 30 9.64 -5.87 15.28
CA ASP A 30 10.83 -5.17 15.80
C ASP A 30 11.84 -4.73 14.71
N VAL A 31 11.53 -4.93 13.42
CA VAL A 31 12.47 -4.65 12.32
C VAL A 31 12.57 -3.15 12.03
N VAL A 32 11.52 -2.39 12.38
CA VAL A 32 11.43 -0.95 12.19
C VAL A 32 10.84 -0.35 13.45
N ASP A 33 11.52 0.62 14.06
CA ASP A 33 10.94 1.39 15.17
C ASP A 33 9.67 2.08 14.67
N SER A 34 8.51 1.64 15.18
CA SER A 34 7.22 2.11 14.71
C SER A 34 6.99 3.60 14.97
N GLU A 35 7.78 4.19 15.87
CA GLU A 35 7.81 5.62 16.19
C GLU A 35 8.42 6.46 15.04
N ASP A 36 9.28 5.87 14.20
CA ASP A 36 9.90 6.54 13.05
C ASP A 36 9.02 6.49 11.78
N LEU A 37 7.92 5.74 11.82
CA LEU A 37 7.01 5.60 10.69
C LEU A 37 5.97 6.71 10.68
N ASP A 38 6.01 7.54 9.64
CA ASP A 38 4.95 8.53 9.40
C ASP A 38 3.57 7.85 9.34
N ASN A 39 2.57 8.50 9.91
CA ASN A 39 1.18 8.03 9.88
C ASN A 39 0.53 8.26 8.50
N ALA A 40 -0.67 7.70 8.30
CA ALA A 40 -1.38 7.82 7.03
C ALA A 40 -1.58 9.27 6.54
N GLU A 41 -1.85 10.22 7.44
CA GLU A 41 -2.09 11.63 7.10
C GLU A 41 -0.79 12.36 6.69
N GLU A 42 0.31 12.10 7.39
CA GLU A 42 1.64 12.65 7.10
C GLU A 42 2.18 12.13 5.76
N LEU A 43 1.93 10.86 5.42
CA LEU A 43 2.25 10.31 4.11
C LEU A 43 1.42 10.99 3.01
N GLN A 44 0.12 11.18 3.23
CA GLN A 44 -0.76 11.84 2.27
C GLN A 44 -0.36 13.29 1.99
N SER A 45 0.01 14.05 3.03
CA SER A 45 0.45 15.45 2.87
C SER A 45 1.72 15.57 2.01
N ARG A 46 2.63 14.60 2.11
CA ARG A 46 3.85 14.51 1.29
C ARG A 46 3.65 13.77 -0.04
N ARG A 47 2.42 13.35 -0.34
CA ARG A 47 2.06 12.57 -1.54
C ARG A 47 2.82 11.24 -1.66
N ILE A 48 3.11 10.62 -0.52
CA ILE A 48 3.78 9.32 -0.43
C ILE A 48 2.70 8.23 -0.33
N THR A 49 2.83 7.16 -1.13
CA THR A 49 2.00 5.96 -1.03
C THR A 49 2.85 4.83 -0.46
N ARG A 50 2.49 4.34 0.74
CA ARG A 50 3.12 3.17 1.36
C ARG A 50 2.43 1.90 0.86
N ILE A 51 3.20 0.95 0.33
CA ILE A 51 2.71 -0.38 -0.07
C ILE A 51 3.29 -1.39 0.93
N VAL A 52 2.42 -2.13 1.59
CA VAL A 52 2.82 -3.23 2.48
C VAL A 52 2.52 -4.55 1.79
N THR A 53 3.52 -5.42 1.70
CA THR A 53 3.43 -6.67 0.95
C THR A 53 4.30 -7.75 1.59
N ASN A 54 3.82 -8.99 1.57
CA ASN A 54 4.56 -10.16 2.09
C ASN A 54 5.37 -10.88 1.01
N ASP A 55 5.18 -10.50 -0.26
CA ASP A 55 5.76 -11.15 -1.42
C ASP A 55 5.97 -10.12 -2.55
N PHE A 56 7.05 -10.23 -3.31
CA PHE A 56 7.36 -9.24 -4.35
C PHE A 56 6.79 -9.66 -5.71
N PRO A 57 5.76 -8.97 -6.24
CA PRO A 57 5.33 -9.16 -7.62
C PRO A 57 6.38 -8.61 -8.58
N ARG A 58 6.27 -9.00 -9.85
CA ARG A 58 7.13 -8.45 -10.91
C ARG A 58 6.89 -6.96 -11.14
N PHE A 59 5.65 -6.51 -10.99
CA PHE A 59 5.27 -5.11 -11.19
C PHE A 59 4.28 -4.63 -10.14
N PHE A 60 4.44 -3.36 -9.75
CA PHE A 60 3.41 -2.56 -9.10
C PHE A 60 3.03 -1.38 -9.99
N ALA A 61 1.79 -0.92 -9.89
CA ALA A 61 1.32 0.30 -10.54
C ALA A 61 0.48 1.14 -9.57
N LEU A 62 0.77 2.45 -9.50
CA LEU A 62 -0.01 3.43 -8.78
C LEU A 62 -1.01 4.09 -9.72
N ILE A 63 -2.30 3.86 -9.49
CA ILE A 63 -3.37 4.38 -10.35
C ILE A 63 -4.19 5.42 -9.59
N THR A 64 -4.27 6.62 -10.14
CA THR A 64 -5.22 7.65 -9.70
C THR A 64 -6.55 7.45 -10.42
N ARG A 65 -7.64 7.24 -9.67
CA ARG A 65 -9.01 7.21 -10.20
C ARG A 65 -9.90 8.17 -9.43
N LEU A 66 -10.95 8.67 -10.09
CA LEU A 66 -12.04 9.36 -9.40
C LEU A 66 -12.76 8.37 -8.47
N ARG A 67 -13.08 8.79 -7.25
CA ARG A 67 -13.83 7.95 -6.30
C ARG A 67 -15.24 7.76 -6.83
N GLN A 68 -15.56 6.54 -7.28
CA GLN A 68 -16.92 6.12 -7.55
C GLN A 68 -17.43 5.40 -6.31
N GLU A 69 -18.49 5.93 -5.70
CA GLU A 69 -19.23 5.18 -4.68
C GLU A 69 -19.96 4.03 -5.39
N ALA A 70 -19.81 2.81 -4.88
CA ALA A 70 -20.60 1.69 -5.38
C ALA A 70 -22.05 1.90 -4.90
N ASN A 71 -22.98 2.04 -5.84
CA ASN A 71 -24.42 2.08 -5.57
C ASN A 71 -24.92 0.77 -4.98
#